data_AF-A0A1H9TQB0-F1
#
_entry.id   AF-A0A1H9TQB0-F1
#
_cell.length_a   1.000
_cell.length_b   1.000
_cell.length_c   1.000
_cell.angle_alpha   90.00
_cell.angle_beta   90.00
_cell.angle_gamma   90.00
#
_symmetry.space_group_name_H-M   'P 1'
#
loop_
_entity.id
_entity.type
_entity.pdbx_description
1 polymer ?
#
loop_
_entity_poly.entity_id
_entity_poly.type
_entity_poly.pdbx_seq_one_letter_code
_entity_poly.pdbx_strand_id
1 'polypeptide(L)'
;MPSYSFNFQIVKSVRYLIYGAILGFSLMVTLLLCNVLNIVLIILAVFVPFIVGGWLFYQKGKGSDQIVLDNGGFTSSFFGRVEYKEIDRIPHPAWFGAPAPSLKIVLKSGRKLVWGVSDIGSVFNTSADAVIFRNFIDDLHVHLERDIPSAAPEKDSQLVNGDLLSKESPFRQLDKIKTKYSKQAIIWPVGILFSILIFVKTCGTDFIRENKDREIKEAFRNSELRYKENIKASKLVLDSFAKTLGPVYLYSNDQDIDVLLLPIIKEENTLDRIPALKHALTNVELRKFIQHPDSAQFVTVLLDKHKKMTMMKKSMMNYGDSSNTFLFLRFYDPSQKLNPDPYIKNKPVDSSTFVPFDVTTAVMIKKGQSVSESLENSVVSLKMMLAQARLRPAFRIYLSGAQYNNVSKVLFDEAVVALKKKLVAVEVDTSQFSLKEHNQ
;
A
#
# COMPACT_ATOMS: atom_id res chain seq x y z
N MET A 1 3.22 26.65 -34.71
CA MET A 1 3.44 25.19 -34.62
C MET A 1 4.03 24.90 -33.26
N PRO A 2 3.40 24.07 -32.43
CA PRO A 2 3.95 23.76 -31.12
C PRO A 2 5.18 22.85 -31.27
N SER A 3 6.18 23.08 -30.42
CA SER A 3 7.45 22.35 -30.40
C SER A 3 7.73 21.86 -28.98
N TYR A 4 8.15 20.60 -28.85
CA TYR A 4 8.37 19.91 -27.57
C TYR A 4 9.79 19.35 -27.58
N SER A 5 10.58 19.67 -26.55
CA SER A 5 11.94 19.15 -26.39
C SER A 5 12.03 18.44 -25.05
N PHE A 6 12.43 17.17 -25.07
CA PHE A 6 12.49 16.36 -23.86
C PHE A 6 13.55 15.25 -23.98
N ASN A 7 14.05 14.81 -22.83
CA ASN A 7 14.89 13.62 -22.73
C ASN A 7 14.05 12.37 -22.47
N PHE A 8 14.52 11.22 -22.96
CA PHE A 8 13.82 9.95 -22.79
C PHE A 8 14.78 8.77 -22.73
N GLN A 9 14.29 7.64 -22.22
CA GLN A 9 14.99 6.36 -22.22
C GLN A 9 14.79 5.63 -23.55
N ILE A 10 15.89 5.25 -24.21
CA ILE A 10 15.88 4.36 -25.36
C ILE A 10 15.62 2.93 -24.86
N VAL A 11 14.38 2.43 -25.00
CA VAL A 11 13.96 1.13 -24.44
C VAL A 11 14.81 -0.06 -24.90
N LYS A 12 15.43 0.02 -26.09
CA LYS A 12 16.35 -1.02 -26.58
C LYS A 12 17.60 -1.20 -25.71
N SER A 13 18.01 -0.17 -24.95
CA SER A 13 19.21 -0.24 -24.10
C SER A 13 19.06 -1.24 -22.95
N VAL A 14 17.84 -1.57 -22.53
CA VAL A 14 17.56 -2.58 -21.49
C VAL A 14 18.19 -3.93 -21.85
N ARG A 15 18.35 -4.22 -23.14
CA ARG A 15 19.04 -5.42 -23.63
C ARG A 15 20.47 -5.54 -23.11
N TYR A 16 21.19 -4.43 -22.88
CA TYR A 16 22.55 -4.47 -22.34
C TYR A 16 22.59 -4.96 -20.88
N LEU A 17 21.59 -4.62 -20.07
CA LEU A 17 21.43 -5.18 -18.73
C LEU A 17 21.13 -6.68 -18.79
N ILE A 18 20.24 -7.08 -19.69
CA ILE A 18 19.87 -8.48 -19.88
C ILE A 18 21.08 -9.30 -20.35
N TYR A 19 21.82 -8.81 -21.34
CA TYR A 19 23.04 -9.47 -21.82
C TYR A 19 24.12 -9.53 -20.75
N GLY A 20 24.30 -8.47 -19.96
CA GLY A 20 25.22 -8.47 -18.82
C GLY A 20 24.85 -9.53 -17.79
N ALA A 21 23.57 -9.65 -17.46
CA ALA A 21 23.08 -10.67 -16.51
C ALA A 21 23.23 -12.10 -17.06
N ILE A 22 22.87 -12.35 -18.32
CA ILE A 22 23.00 -13.67 -18.96
C ILE A 22 24.48 -14.08 -19.06
N LEU A 23 25.35 -13.15 -19.48
CA LEU A 23 26.78 -13.41 -19.58
C LEU A 23 27.39 -13.70 -18.21
N GLY A 24 27.04 -12.91 -17.18
CA GLY A 24 27.52 -13.14 -15.82
C GLY A 24 27.07 -14.48 -15.24
N PHE A 25 25.81 -14.85 -15.46
CA PHE A 25 25.29 -16.15 -15.06
C PHE A 25 25.97 -17.31 -15.81
N SER A 26 26.16 -17.17 -17.12
CA SER A 26 26.85 -18.18 -17.93
C SER A 26 28.29 -18.38 -17.47
N LEU A 27 29.04 -17.31 -17.17
CA LEU A 27 30.42 -17.41 -16.67
C LEU A 27 30.47 -18.06 -15.29
N MET A 28 29.53 -17.71 -14.40
CA MET A 28 29.40 -18.35 -13.09
C MET A 28 29.19 -19.86 -13.22
N VAL A 29 28.25 -20.29 -14.07
CA VAL A 29 27.97 -21.71 -14.31
C VAL A 29 29.19 -22.43 -14.89
N THR A 30 29.89 -21.83 -15.86
CA THR A 30 31.12 -22.41 -16.43
C THR A 30 32.21 -22.58 -15.37
N LEU A 31 32.41 -21.59 -14.49
CA LEU A 31 33.39 -21.70 -13.40
C LEU A 31 33.04 -22.82 -12.40
N LEU A 32 31.76 -22.97 -12.07
CA LEU A 32 31.27 -24.05 -11.21
C LEU A 32 31.44 -25.43 -11.87
N LEU A 33 31.14 -25.55 -13.16
CA LEU A 33 31.30 -26.80 -13.94
C LEU A 33 32.78 -27.19 -14.09
N CYS A 34 33.68 -26.22 -14.20
CA CYS A 34 35.14 -26.44 -14.22
C CYS A 34 35.73 -26.67 -12.81
N ASN A 35 34.89 -26.75 -11.78
CA ASN A 35 35.30 -26.95 -10.38
C ASN A 35 36.24 -25.86 -9.85
N VAL A 36 36.17 -24.65 -10.42
CA VAL A 36 36.94 -23.49 -9.97
C VAL A 36 36.19 -22.85 -8.80
N LEU A 37 36.47 -23.33 -7.59
CA LEU A 37 35.85 -22.84 -6.34
C LEU A 37 36.48 -21.53 -5.80
N ASN A 38 37.17 -20.77 -6.66
CA ASN A 38 37.71 -19.48 -6.27
C ASN A 38 36.60 -18.42 -6.26
N ILE A 39 36.14 -18.07 -5.06
CA ILE A 39 35.06 -17.11 -4.81
C ILE A 39 35.33 -15.75 -5.47
N VAL A 40 36.58 -15.28 -5.49
CA VAL A 40 36.92 -14.00 -6.11
C VAL A 40 36.64 -14.05 -7.62
N LEU A 41 37.01 -15.15 -8.29
CA LEU A 41 36.74 -15.34 -9.72
C LEU A 41 35.24 -15.47 -10.00
N ILE A 42 34.48 -16.14 -9.14
CA ILE A 42 33.02 -16.27 -9.25
C ILE A 42 32.34 -14.89 -9.08
N ILE A 43 32.76 -14.10 -8.10
CA ILE A 43 32.28 -12.73 -7.89
C ILE A 43 32.60 -11.87 -9.11
N LEU A 44 33.85 -11.90 -9.61
CA LEU A 44 34.23 -11.14 -10.79
C LEU A 44 33.44 -11.56 -12.04
N ALA A 45 33.22 -12.86 -12.22
CA ALA A 45 32.45 -13.40 -13.33
C ALA A 45 31.00 -12.90 -13.37
N VAL A 46 30.38 -12.64 -12.22
CA VAL A 46 29.01 -12.11 -12.15
C VAL A 46 28.99 -10.59 -12.24
N PHE A 47 29.85 -9.90 -11.47
CA PHE A 47 29.79 -8.45 -11.35
C PHE A 47 30.36 -7.71 -12.54
N VAL A 48 31.45 -8.18 -13.15
CA VAL A 48 32.07 -7.45 -14.27
C VAL A 48 31.10 -7.33 -15.45
N PRO A 49 30.44 -8.41 -15.93
CA PRO A 49 29.42 -8.30 -16.97
C PRO A 49 28.22 -7.43 -16.57
N PHE A 50 27.81 -7.46 -15.30
CA PHE A 50 26.70 -6.65 -14.82
C PHE A 50 27.05 -5.15 -14.80
N ILE A 51 28.25 -4.78 -14.33
CA ILE A 51 28.76 -3.40 -14.33
C ILE A 51 28.92 -2.90 -15.76
N VAL A 52 29.52 -3.70 -16.65
CA VAL A 52 29.66 -3.35 -18.07
C VAL A 52 28.29 -3.19 -18.73
N GLY A 53 27.35 -4.11 -18.47
CA GLY A 53 25.97 -4.03 -18.96
C GLY A 53 25.24 -2.79 -18.45
N GLY A 54 25.41 -2.43 -17.18
CA GLY A 54 24.86 -1.22 -16.56
C GLY A 54 25.46 0.06 -17.13
N TRP A 55 26.77 0.08 -17.34
CA TRP A 55 27.47 1.20 -17.97
C TRP A 55 27.01 1.41 -19.42
N LEU A 56 26.92 0.34 -20.21
CA LEU A 56 26.39 0.40 -21.57
C LEU A 56 24.91 0.81 -21.61
N PHE A 57 24.11 0.32 -20.66
CA PHE A 57 22.73 0.75 -20.49
C PHE A 57 22.61 2.25 -20.21
N TYR A 58 23.44 2.80 -19.33
CA TYR A 58 23.45 4.23 -19.03
C TYR A 58 23.92 5.06 -20.24
N GLN A 59 25.04 4.69 -20.85
CA GLN A 59 25.62 5.39 -22.02
C GLN A 59 24.67 5.36 -23.23
N LYS A 60 24.10 4.20 -23.55
CA LYS A 60 23.25 3.99 -24.74
C LYS A 60 21.76 4.16 -24.47
N GLY A 61 21.37 4.38 -23.22
CA GLY A 61 19.98 4.55 -22.80
C GLY A 61 19.50 6.00 -22.88
N LYS A 62 20.42 6.97 -22.93
CA LYS A 62 20.08 8.39 -23.02
C LYS A 62 19.66 8.76 -24.44
N GLY A 63 18.40 9.19 -24.59
CA GLY A 63 17.85 9.79 -25.81
C GLY A 63 17.37 11.21 -25.54
N SER A 64 17.39 12.05 -26.56
CA SER A 64 16.78 13.37 -26.57
C SER A 64 16.03 13.52 -27.89
N ASP A 65 14.83 14.09 -27.84
CA ASP A 65 14.00 14.32 -29.01
C ASP A 65 13.44 15.74 -28.99
N GLN A 66 13.27 16.28 -30.19
CA GLN A 66 12.54 17.52 -30.43
C GLN A 66 11.44 17.22 -31.44
N ILE A 67 10.19 17.38 -31.01
CA ILE A 67 9.00 17.12 -31.82
C ILE A 67 8.32 18.43 -32.20
N VAL A 68 8.04 18.62 -33.49
CA VAL A 68 7.23 19.73 -34.01
C VAL A 68 5.97 19.16 -34.66
N LEU A 69 4.80 19.65 -34.26
CA LEU A 69 3.52 19.24 -34.85
C LEU A 69 3.05 20.23 -35.91
N ASP A 70 2.44 19.68 -36.97
CA ASP A 70 1.71 20.42 -37.98
C ASP A 70 0.42 19.67 -38.39
N ASN A 71 -0.30 20.21 -39.37
CA ASN A 71 -1.61 19.70 -39.76
C ASN A 71 -1.58 18.31 -40.43
N GLY A 72 -0.43 17.83 -40.91
CA GLY A 72 -0.31 16.55 -41.62
C GLY A 72 0.42 15.47 -40.82
N GLY A 73 1.01 15.82 -39.67
CA GLY A 73 1.81 14.89 -38.88
C GLY A 73 2.69 15.59 -37.86
N PHE A 74 3.74 14.88 -37.44
CA PHE A 74 4.77 15.44 -36.58
C PHE A 74 6.17 15.09 -37.10
N THR A 75 7.12 15.97 -36.83
CA THR A 75 8.53 15.77 -37.15
C THR A 75 9.30 15.62 -35.85
N SER A 76 9.86 14.43 -35.63
CA SER A 76 10.76 14.12 -34.52
C SER A 76 12.21 14.25 -34.99
N SER A 77 13.07 14.90 -34.22
CA SER A 77 14.50 14.96 -34.55
C SER A 77 15.18 13.59 -34.42
N PHE A 78 14.64 12.72 -33.55
CA PHE A 78 15.17 11.37 -33.33
C PHE A 78 14.62 10.33 -34.33
N PHE A 79 13.34 10.42 -34.68
CA PHE A 79 12.64 9.45 -35.53
C PHE A 79 12.30 9.99 -36.93
N GLY A 80 12.55 11.25 -37.22
CA GLY A 80 12.20 11.88 -38.49
C GLY A 80 10.70 12.20 -38.62
N ARG A 81 10.27 12.46 -39.86
CA ARG A 81 8.89 12.81 -40.18
C ARG A 81 7.95 11.60 -40.06
N VAL A 82 6.76 11.84 -39.51
CA VAL A 82 5.68 10.85 -39.38
C VAL A 82 4.36 11.52 -39.74
N GLU A 83 3.68 11.02 -40.77
CA GLU A 83 2.35 11.50 -41.13
C GLU A 83 1.26 10.78 -40.31
N TYR A 84 0.17 11.48 -39.98
CA TYR A 84 -0.92 10.88 -39.20
C TYR A 84 -1.54 9.66 -39.91
N LYS A 85 -1.63 9.71 -41.24
CA LYS A 85 -2.14 8.62 -42.08
C LYS A 85 -1.27 7.36 -42.08
N GLU A 86 0.00 7.50 -41.72
CA GLU A 86 0.94 6.37 -41.62
C GLU A 86 0.83 5.64 -40.28
N ILE A 87 0.15 6.22 -39.28
CA ILE A 87 -0.04 5.59 -37.98
C ILE A 87 -1.03 4.44 -38.14
N ASP A 88 -0.54 3.22 -37.89
CA ASP A 88 -1.36 2.00 -37.91
C ASP A 88 -2.06 1.83 -36.56
N ARG A 89 -1.28 1.85 -35.46
CA ARG A 89 -1.79 1.65 -34.11
C ARG A 89 -0.88 2.24 -33.03
N ILE A 90 -1.46 2.52 -31.87
CA ILE A 90 -0.79 3.04 -30.67
C ILE A 90 -1.01 2.03 -29.54
N PRO A 91 -0.30 0.89 -29.55
CA PRO A 91 -0.48 -0.14 -28.54
C PRO A 91 0.08 0.33 -27.20
N HIS A 92 -0.47 -0.21 -26.11
CA HIS A 92 0.09 0.00 -24.79
C HIS A 92 1.57 -0.45 -24.76
N PRO A 93 2.49 0.34 -24.18
CA PRO A 93 3.85 -0.12 -23.98
C PRO A 93 3.80 -1.39 -23.10
N ALA A 94 4.42 -2.47 -23.57
CA ALA A 94 4.36 -3.77 -22.90
C ALA A 94 4.95 -3.71 -21.48
N TRP A 95 4.48 -4.63 -20.62
CA TRP A 95 4.74 -4.85 -19.17
C TRP A 95 6.20 -4.64 -18.70
N PHE A 96 7.19 -4.58 -19.58
CA PHE A 96 8.62 -4.59 -19.25
C PHE A 96 9.42 -3.31 -19.54
N GLY A 97 8.82 -2.11 -19.60
CA GLY A 97 9.72 -0.95 -19.40
C GLY A 97 9.31 0.43 -19.86
N ALA A 98 8.10 0.88 -19.54
CA ALA A 98 7.78 2.27 -19.80
C ALA A 98 6.71 2.74 -18.80
N PRO A 99 7.09 3.36 -17.67
CA PRO A 99 6.14 3.97 -16.74
C PRO A 99 5.32 5.05 -17.45
N ALA A 100 4.22 5.50 -16.84
CA ALA A 100 3.59 6.73 -17.30
C ALA A 100 4.63 7.89 -17.27
N PRO A 101 4.72 8.75 -18.30
CA PRO A 101 3.88 8.86 -19.48
C PRO A 101 4.53 8.32 -20.79
N SER A 102 5.06 7.10 -20.84
CA SER A 102 5.76 6.56 -22.04
C SER A 102 4.84 6.19 -23.21
N LEU A 103 5.22 6.48 -24.46
CA LEU A 103 4.38 6.23 -25.65
C LEU A 103 5.04 5.27 -26.67
N LYS A 104 4.21 4.43 -27.31
CA LYS A 104 4.61 3.59 -28.45
C LYS A 104 3.65 3.78 -29.62
N ILE A 105 4.19 4.16 -30.78
CA ILE A 105 3.45 4.29 -32.04
C ILE A 105 4.00 3.25 -33.04
N VAL A 106 3.11 2.53 -33.72
CA VAL A 106 3.43 1.61 -34.80
C VAL A 106 2.90 2.20 -36.11
N LEU A 107 3.78 2.32 -37.10
CA LEU A 107 3.43 2.80 -38.43
C LEU A 107 3.03 1.63 -39.34
N LYS A 108 2.29 1.91 -40.42
CA LYS A 108 1.89 0.94 -41.45
C LYS A 108 3.08 0.24 -42.12
N SER A 109 4.23 0.90 -42.16
CA SER A 109 5.50 0.31 -42.61
C SER A 109 6.08 -0.73 -41.65
N GLY A 110 5.48 -0.93 -40.47
CA GLY A 110 5.98 -1.79 -39.40
C GLY A 110 7.04 -1.12 -38.51
N ARG A 111 7.46 0.11 -38.83
CA ARG A 111 8.38 0.91 -38.01
C ARG A 111 7.73 1.26 -36.67
N LYS A 112 8.50 1.16 -35.59
CA LYS A 112 8.04 1.37 -34.21
C LYS A 112 8.77 2.56 -33.59
N LEU A 113 8.01 3.53 -33.11
CA LEU A 113 8.49 4.71 -32.39
C LEU A 113 8.19 4.48 -30.91
N VAL A 114 9.20 4.60 -30.05
CA VAL A 114 9.06 4.32 -28.62
C VAL A 114 9.82 5.35 -27.83
N TRP A 115 9.10 6.10 -27.01
CA TRP A 115 9.65 7.04 -26.04
C TRP A 115 9.40 6.50 -24.63
N GLY A 116 10.47 6.12 -23.94
CA GLY A 116 10.42 5.73 -22.53
C GLY A 116 10.55 6.95 -21.63
N VAL A 117 9.44 7.51 -21.15
CA VAL A 117 9.41 8.66 -20.24
C VAL A 117 8.70 8.24 -18.96
N SER A 118 9.25 8.60 -17.80
CA SER A 118 8.67 8.28 -16.49
C SER A 118 8.50 9.53 -15.63
N ASP A 119 7.37 9.65 -14.95
CA ASP A 119 7.16 10.66 -13.90
C ASP A 119 7.90 10.32 -12.59
N ILE A 120 8.33 9.06 -12.43
CA ILE A 120 8.91 8.55 -11.18
C ILE A 120 10.28 7.94 -11.45
N GLY A 121 11.32 8.51 -10.83
CA GLY A 121 12.62 7.84 -10.62
C GLY A 121 13.40 7.46 -11.87
N SER A 122 13.26 8.18 -12.99
CA SER A 122 14.08 7.95 -14.17
C SER A 122 15.45 8.61 -14.03
N VAL A 123 16.50 7.90 -14.45
CA VAL A 123 17.85 8.45 -14.59
C VAL A 123 18.08 9.11 -15.96
N PHE A 124 17.11 9.01 -16.89
CA PHE A 124 17.24 9.48 -18.27
C PHE A 124 16.36 10.69 -18.60
N ASN A 125 15.36 11.01 -17.76
CA ASN A 125 14.49 12.16 -17.94
C ASN A 125 14.17 12.82 -16.59
N THR A 126 13.94 14.12 -16.62
CA THR A 126 13.48 14.90 -15.47
C THR A 126 11.95 14.88 -15.36
N SER A 127 11.41 15.39 -14.24
CA SER A 127 9.96 15.62 -14.09
C SER A 127 9.44 16.66 -15.09
N ALA A 128 10.25 17.68 -15.41
CA ALA A 128 9.90 18.70 -16.41
C ALA A 128 9.78 18.09 -17.83
N ASP A 129 10.70 17.20 -18.20
CA ASP A 129 10.63 16.44 -19.47
C ASP A 129 9.31 15.65 -19.57
N ALA A 130 8.87 15.04 -18.47
CA ALA A 130 7.63 14.27 -18.43
C ALA A 130 6.37 15.14 -18.61
N VAL A 131 6.37 16.35 -18.05
CA VAL A 131 5.28 17.33 -18.28
C VAL A 131 5.25 17.78 -19.74
N ILE A 132 6.41 18.10 -20.32
CA ILE A 132 6.51 18.48 -21.75
C ILE A 132 6.01 17.34 -22.64
N PHE A 133 6.35 16.09 -22.30
CA PHE A 133 5.92 14.92 -23.05
C PHE A 133 4.41 14.65 -22.95
N ARG A 134 3.79 14.89 -21.77
CA ARG A 134 2.34 14.83 -21.61
C ARG A 134 1.62 15.85 -22.48
N ASN A 135 2.13 17.09 -22.54
CA ASN A 135 1.56 18.13 -23.41
C ASN A 135 1.63 17.70 -24.88
N PHE A 136 2.74 17.09 -25.30
CA PHE A 136 2.84 16.50 -26.65
C PHE A 136 1.77 15.41 -26.89
N ILE A 137 1.59 14.49 -25.94
CA ILE A 137 0.55 13.45 -26.04
C ILE A 137 -0.85 14.07 -26.12
N ASP A 138 -1.09 15.15 -25.39
CA ASP A 138 -2.36 15.87 -25.40
C ASP A 138 -2.63 16.51 -26.76
N ASP A 139 -1.65 17.20 -27.32
CA ASP A 139 -1.79 17.84 -28.63
C ASP A 139 -1.84 16.81 -29.77
N LEU A 140 -1.10 15.69 -29.67
CA LEU A 140 -1.21 14.57 -30.62
C LEU A 140 -2.62 13.98 -30.63
N HIS A 141 -3.26 13.87 -29.47
CA HIS A 141 -4.63 13.36 -29.36
C HIS A 141 -5.63 14.25 -30.09
N VAL A 142 -5.51 15.58 -29.95
CA VAL A 142 -6.39 16.55 -30.64
C VAL A 142 -6.23 16.46 -32.16
N HIS A 143 -5.01 16.26 -32.67
CA HIS A 143 -4.77 16.18 -34.11
C HIS A 143 -5.26 14.83 -34.68
N LEU A 144 -5.06 13.72 -33.97
CA LEU A 144 -5.59 12.41 -34.37
C LEU A 144 -7.12 12.35 -34.36
N GLU A 145 -7.79 13.17 -33.54
CA GLU A 145 -9.25 13.30 -33.56
C GLU A 145 -9.76 13.96 -34.85
N ARG A 146 -9.08 15.03 -35.28
CA ARG A 146 -9.45 15.84 -36.45
C ARG A 146 -9.23 15.11 -37.78
N ASP A 147 -8.25 14.22 -37.84
CA ASP A 147 -7.86 13.49 -39.05
C ASP A 147 -8.66 12.19 -39.28
N ILE A 148 -9.65 11.87 -38.43
CA ILE A 148 -10.56 10.74 -38.66
C ILE A 148 -11.66 11.19 -39.65
N PRO A 149 -11.73 10.63 -40.87
CA PRO A 149 -12.92 10.80 -41.70
C PRO A 149 -14.09 10.17 -40.95
N SER A 150 -15.21 10.87 -40.84
CA SER A 150 -16.48 10.33 -40.32
C SER A 150 -16.87 9.06 -41.09
N ALA A 151 -16.39 7.91 -40.64
CA ALA A 151 -16.77 6.60 -41.14
C ALA A 151 -17.49 5.84 -40.02
N ALA A 152 -18.65 5.32 -40.40
CA ALA A 152 -19.74 4.72 -39.63
C ALA A 152 -19.36 3.78 -38.46
N PRO A 153 -20.29 3.57 -37.50
CA PRO A 153 -20.08 2.71 -36.34
C PRO A 153 -20.08 1.24 -36.74
N GLU A 154 -18.92 0.58 -36.76
CA GLU A 154 -18.83 -0.87 -36.96
C GLU A 154 -18.94 -1.63 -35.63
N LYS A 155 -19.95 -2.50 -35.58
CA LYS A 155 -20.32 -3.46 -34.53
C LYS A 155 -19.29 -4.58 -34.34
N ASP A 156 -19.43 -5.20 -33.17
CA ASP A 156 -19.02 -6.56 -32.76
C ASP A 156 -17.54 -6.82 -32.42
N SER A 157 -17.29 -6.83 -31.11
CA SER A 157 -16.12 -7.41 -30.46
C SER A 157 -16.31 -8.92 -30.30
N GLN A 158 -15.50 -9.73 -30.98
CA GLN A 158 -15.26 -11.13 -30.59
C GLN A 158 -13.86 -11.28 -30.00
N LEU A 159 -13.80 -11.89 -28.81
CA LEU A 159 -12.60 -12.30 -28.10
C LEU A 159 -12.06 -13.58 -28.72
N VAL A 160 -10.92 -13.51 -29.41
CA VAL A 160 -10.09 -14.69 -29.69
C VAL A 160 -8.62 -14.36 -29.40
N ASN A 161 -8.07 -15.07 -28.42
CA ASN A 161 -6.65 -15.32 -28.14
C ASN A 161 -5.66 -14.15 -28.21
N GLY A 162 -5.47 -13.47 -27.07
CA GLY A 162 -4.15 -13.09 -26.56
C GLY A 162 -3.34 -12.00 -27.26
N ASP A 163 -3.75 -11.53 -28.43
CA ASP A 163 -3.13 -10.40 -29.11
C ASP A 163 -4.24 -9.44 -29.59
N LEU A 164 -4.34 -8.26 -28.97
CA LEU A 164 -5.29 -7.22 -29.34
C LEU A 164 -4.91 -6.65 -30.73
N LEU A 165 -5.30 -7.35 -31.79
CA LEU A 165 -5.67 -6.70 -33.05
C LEU A 165 -7.01 -6.00 -32.83
N SER A 166 -6.98 -4.97 -31.96
CA SER A 166 -8.10 -4.08 -31.76
C SER A 166 -8.24 -3.26 -33.03
N LYS A 167 -9.31 -3.50 -33.80
CA LYS A 167 -9.80 -2.66 -34.92
C LYS A 167 -10.21 -1.24 -34.45
N GLU A 168 -9.76 -0.81 -33.28
CA GLU A 168 -10.01 0.50 -32.69
C GLU A 168 -9.12 1.55 -33.34
N SER A 169 -9.68 2.72 -33.63
CA SER A 169 -8.93 3.84 -34.20
C SER A 169 -7.76 4.26 -33.29
N PRO A 170 -6.62 4.71 -33.85
CA PRO A 170 -5.46 5.18 -33.09
C PRO A 170 -5.81 6.20 -31.99
N PHE A 171 -6.80 7.06 -32.24
CA PHE A 171 -7.37 7.99 -31.26
C PHE A 171 -7.91 7.31 -30.00
N ARG A 172 -8.80 6.30 -30.15
CA ARG A 172 -9.37 5.58 -29.00
C ARG A 172 -8.31 4.78 -28.23
N GLN A 173 -7.27 4.33 -28.91
CA GLN A 173 -6.15 3.65 -28.26
C GLN A 173 -5.33 4.62 -27.40
N LEU A 174 -5.11 5.86 -27.88
CA LEU A 174 -4.41 6.91 -27.13
C LEU A 174 -5.22 7.38 -25.91
N ASP A 175 -6.55 7.47 -26.00
CA ASP A 175 -7.42 7.86 -24.89
C ASP A 175 -7.41 6.84 -23.73
N LYS A 176 -7.47 5.54 -24.06
CA LYS A 176 -7.31 4.45 -23.08
C LYS A 176 -5.95 4.49 -22.38
N ILE A 177 -4.92 4.91 -23.11
CA ILE A 177 -3.58 5.05 -22.57
C ILE A 177 -3.53 6.22 -21.57
N LYS A 178 -4.10 7.39 -21.91
CA LYS A 178 -4.22 8.55 -21.00
C LYS A 178 -4.96 8.23 -19.69
N THR A 179 -6.12 7.58 -19.79
CA THR A 179 -6.97 7.26 -18.62
C THR A 179 -6.37 6.21 -17.70
N LYS A 180 -5.59 5.26 -18.23
CA LYS A 180 -4.93 4.20 -17.43
C LYS A 180 -3.68 4.69 -16.71
N TYR A 181 -2.98 5.71 -17.23
CA TYR A 181 -1.81 6.31 -16.57
C TYR A 181 -2.11 6.91 -15.19
N SER A 182 -3.35 7.30 -14.89
CA SER A 182 -3.71 7.83 -13.57
C SER A 182 -3.74 6.77 -12.45
N LYS A 183 -3.68 5.47 -12.77
CA LYS A 183 -3.91 4.38 -11.81
C LYS A 183 -2.73 3.43 -11.60
N GLN A 184 -1.61 3.58 -12.33
CA GLN A 184 -0.49 2.63 -12.25
C GLN A 184 0.83 3.32 -11.90
N ALA A 185 1.08 3.45 -10.60
CA ALA A 185 2.43 3.63 -10.06
C ALA A 185 3.10 2.26 -9.95
N ILE A 186 3.78 1.83 -11.02
CA ILE A 186 4.63 0.63 -10.98
C ILE A 186 6.07 1.08 -10.80
N ILE A 187 6.54 0.89 -9.56
CA ILE A 187 7.91 1.05 -9.11
C ILE A 187 8.77 0.01 -9.83
N TRP A 188 9.76 0.44 -10.61
CA TRP A 188 10.79 -0.47 -11.14
C TRP A 188 11.51 -1.18 -9.98
N PRO A 189 11.88 -2.46 -10.12
CA PRO A 189 12.46 -3.23 -9.03
C PRO A 189 13.93 -2.83 -8.85
N VAL A 190 14.16 -1.79 -8.04
CA VAL A 190 15.38 -1.60 -7.26
C VAL A 190 15.72 -2.89 -6.46
N GLY A 191 14.72 -3.75 -6.28
CA GLY A 191 14.82 -5.12 -5.76
C GLY A 191 15.79 -6.03 -6.50
N ILE A 192 16.09 -5.90 -7.80
CA ILE A 192 17.07 -6.80 -8.47
C ILE A 192 18.50 -6.44 -8.06
N LEU A 193 18.83 -5.15 -7.96
CA LEU A 193 20.11 -4.68 -7.42
C LEU A 193 20.27 -5.05 -5.94
N PHE A 194 19.20 -4.94 -5.14
CA PHE A 194 19.19 -5.44 -3.77
C PHE A 194 19.29 -6.96 -3.70
N SER A 195 18.68 -7.70 -4.62
CA SER A 195 18.75 -9.16 -4.67
C SER A 195 20.15 -9.63 -5.02
N ILE A 196 20.88 -8.93 -5.89
CA ILE A 196 22.29 -9.25 -6.22
C ILE A 196 23.21 -8.88 -5.05
N LEU A 197 22.99 -7.75 -4.38
CA LEU A 197 23.70 -7.39 -3.14
C LEU A 197 23.43 -8.39 -2.01
N ILE A 198 22.19 -8.87 -1.89
CA ILE A 198 21.80 -9.92 -0.95
C ILE A 198 22.39 -11.25 -1.39
N PHE A 199 22.39 -11.59 -2.68
CA PHE A 199 22.95 -12.82 -3.23
C PHE A 199 24.46 -12.91 -3.01
N VAL A 200 25.17 -11.79 -3.13
CA VAL A 200 26.61 -11.69 -2.87
C VAL A 200 26.89 -11.71 -1.36
N LYS A 201 25.92 -11.30 -0.54
CA LYS A 201 25.91 -11.46 0.92
C LYS A 201 25.48 -12.88 1.36
N THR A 202 24.71 -13.62 0.57
CA THR A 202 24.19 -14.98 0.89
C THR A 202 24.94 -16.11 0.20
N CYS A 203 25.76 -15.86 -0.82
CA CYS A 203 26.51 -16.88 -1.57
C CYS A 203 28.04 -16.72 -1.50
N GLY A 204 28.55 -15.69 -0.82
CA GLY A 204 29.98 -15.56 -0.46
C GLY A 204 30.36 -16.37 0.80
N THR A 205 29.75 -17.54 0.96
CA THR A 205 29.54 -18.22 2.24
C THR A 205 30.70 -19.06 2.77
N ASP A 206 31.80 -19.23 2.04
CA ASP A 206 32.89 -20.10 2.50
C ASP A 206 34.14 -19.36 3.02
N PHE A 207 34.32 -18.07 2.71
CA PHE A 207 35.41 -17.26 3.32
C PHE A 207 34.98 -16.55 4.62
N ILE A 208 33.67 -16.51 4.90
CA ILE A 208 33.05 -15.73 5.97
C ILE A 208 32.52 -16.62 7.12
N ARG A 209 32.66 -17.94 6.98
CA ARG A 209 32.06 -18.93 7.88
C ARG A 209 32.72 -19.01 9.26
N GLU A 210 33.97 -18.57 9.40
CA GLU A 210 34.70 -18.70 10.67
C GLU A 210 34.63 -17.45 11.57
N ASN A 211 34.34 -16.26 11.02
CA ASN A 211 34.27 -15.02 11.82
C ASN A 211 32.88 -14.34 11.88
N LYS A 212 31.92 -14.59 10.97
CA LYS A 212 30.63 -13.85 10.96
C LYS A 212 29.41 -14.56 11.52
N ASP A 213 29.52 -15.83 11.88
CA ASP A 213 28.47 -16.47 12.66
C ASP A 213 28.27 -15.74 14.01
N ARG A 214 29.36 -15.15 14.53
CA ARG A 214 29.33 -14.24 15.68
C ARG A 214 28.72 -12.89 15.34
N GLU A 215 29.17 -12.19 14.29
CA GLU A 215 28.70 -10.84 13.94
C GLU A 215 27.23 -10.77 13.49
N ILE A 216 26.72 -11.79 12.78
CA ILE A 216 25.34 -11.83 12.32
C ILE A 216 24.41 -12.22 13.47
N LYS A 217 24.78 -13.21 14.30
CA LYS A 217 24.09 -13.50 15.56
C LYS A 217 24.13 -12.29 16.49
N GLU A 218 25.26 -11.58 16.57
CA GLU A 218 25.39 -10.32 17.32
C GLU A 218 24.51 -9.23 16.71
N ALA A 219 24.43 -9.05 15.40
CA ALA A 219 23.58 -8.04 14.77
C ALA A 219 22.09 -8.31 15.01
N PHE A 220 21.66 -9.57 14.95
CA PHE A 220 20.29 -9.96 15.28
C PHE A 220 20.00 -9.86 16.77
N ARG A 221 20.93 -10.32 17.63
CA ARG A 221 20.84 -10.12 19.08
C ARG A 221 20.81 -8.64 19.44
N ASN A 222 21.59 -7.80 18.76
CA ASN A 222 21.61 -6.35 18.94
C ASN A 222 20.31 -5.70 18.42
N SER A 223 19.72 -6.22 17.34
CA SER A 223 18.40 -5.77 16.86
C SER A 223 17.29 -6.12 17.87
N GLU A 224 17.33 -7.32 18.44
CA GLU A 224 16.39 -7.77 19.47
C GLU A 224 16.59 -7.00 20.79
N LEU A 225 17.83 -6.77 21.22
CA LEU A 225 18.15 -5.94 22.38
C LEU A 225 17.66 -4.51 22.18
N ARG A 226 17.96 -3.89 21.04
CA ARG A 226 17.46 -2.56 20.68
C ARG A 226 15.94 -2.52 20.61
N TYR A 227 15.30 -3.61 20.17
CA TYR A 227 13.85 -3.72 20.18
C TYR A 227 13.29 -3.71 21.61
N LYS A 228 13.86 -4.51 22.51
CA LYS A 228 13.47 -4.50 23.93
C LYS A 228 13.71 -3.13 24.58
N GLU A 229 14.85 -2.51 24.29
CA GLU A 229 15.21 -1.16 24.77
C GLU A 229 14.25 -0.10 24.23
N ASN A 230 13.99 -0.10 22.91
CA ASN A 230 13.08 0.84 22.27
C ASN A 230 11.65 0.64 22.78
N ILE A 231 11.18 -0.59 22.98
CA ILE A 231 9.86 -0.83 23.60
C ILE A 231 9.81 -0.22 25.01
N LYS A 232 10.86 -0.40 25.82
CA LYS A 232 10.92 0.20 27.17
C LYS A 232 10.95 1.73 27.10
N ALA A 233 11.75 2.29 26.19
CA ALA A 233 11.82 3.73 25.98
C ALA A 233 10.50 4.31 25.46
N SER A 234 9.86 3.66 24.48
CA SER A 234 8.54 4.02 23.97
C SER A 234 7.47 3.95 25.05
N LYS A 235 7.53 2.98 25.97
CA LYS A 235 6.63 2.94 27.14
C LYS A 235 6.84 4.15 28.04
N LEU A 236 8.08 4.51 28.37
CA LEU A 236 8.37 5.70 29.19
C LEU A 236 7.89 7.00 28.50
N VAL A 237 8.12 7.11 27.18
CA VAL A 237 7.61 8.24 26.39
C VAL A 237 6.08 8.26 26.41
N LEU A 238 5.43 7.12 26.19
CA LEU A 238 3.98 6.99 26.23
C LEU A 238 3.42 7.37 27.62
N ASP A 239 4.02 6.88 28.71
CA ASP A 239 3.60 7.19 30.08
C ASP A 239 3.75 8.70 30.36
N SER A 240 4.81 9.34 29.82
CA SER A 240 5.00 10.79 29.93
C SER A 240 3.98 11.59 29.10
N PHE A 241 3.56 11.06 27.95
CA PHE A 241 2.57 11.67 27.05
C PHE A 241 1.13 11.30 27.40
N ALA A 242 0.90 10.28 28.22
CA ALA A 242 -0.44 9.86 28.62
C ALA A 242 -1.22 11.01 29.25
N LYS A 243 -0.54 11.84 30.06
CA LYS A 243 -1.12 13.04 30.67
C LYS A 243 -1.51 14.13 29.67
N THR A 244 -0.75 14.30 28.57
CA THR A 244 -1.08 15.28 27.53
C THR A 244 -2.18 14.80 26.58
N LEU A 245 -2.27 13.49 26.36
CA LEU A 245 -3.35 12.87 25.57
C LEU A 245 -4.69 12.85 26.32
N GLY A 246 -4.62 12.89 27.65
CA GLY A 246 -5.77 12.92 28.55
C GLY A 246 -6.39 11.54 28.77
N PRO A 247 -7.37 11.46 29.69
CA PRO A 247 -8.04 10.24 30.06
C PRO A 247 -8.75 9.53 28.91
N VAL A 248 -8.80 8.21 29.05
CA VAL A 248 -9.64 7.30 28.27
C VAL A 248 -10.66 6.68 29.19
N TYR A 249 -11.90 6.67 28.73
CA TYR A 249 -13.05 6.19 29.48
C TYR A 249 -13.61 4.92 28.83
N LEU A 250 -14.10 4.01 29.67
CA LEU A 250 -14.79 2.80 29.26
C LEU A 250 -15.99 2.54 30.15
N TYR A 251 -17.09 2.15 29.53
CA TYR A 251 -18.28 1.61 30.19
C TYR A 251 -18.62 0.26 29.56
N SER A 252 -18.59 -0.81 30.35
CA SER A 252 -18.75 -2.18 29.85
C SER A 252 -19.27 -3.16 30.89
N ASN A 253 -20.00 -4.19 30.45
CA ASN A 253 -20.38 -5.36 31.26
C ASN A 253 -19.29 -6.46 31.30
N ASP A 254 -18.09 -6.14 30.84
CA ASP A 254 -16.90 -6.97 30.95
C ASP A 254 -15.96 -6.39 32.02
N GLN A 255 -15.79 -7.10 33.13
CA GLN A 255 -14.95 -6.63 34.24
C GLN A 255 -13.45 -6.87 33.99
N ASP A 256 -13.12 -7.82 33.11
CA ASP A 256 -11.76 -8.29 32.84
C ASP A 256 -11.06 -7.48 31.72
N ILE A 257 -11.71 -6.43 31.19
CA ILE A 257 -11.18 -5.61 30.10
C ILE A 257 -10.69 -4.25 30.63
N ASP A 258 -9.55 -3.78 30.16
CA ASP A 258 -9.10 -2.41 30.37
C ASP A 258 -9.08 -1.65 29.04
N VAL A 259 -9.01 -0.32 29.13
CA VAL A 259 -8.95 0.57 27.96
C VAL A 259 -7.66 1.38 28.00
N LEU A 260 -6.96 1.43 26.88
CA LEU A 260 -5.68 2.12 26.71
C LEU A 260 -5.71 2.98 25.44
N LEU A 261 -4.87 4.02 25.43
CA LEU A 261 -4.55 4.76 24.22
C LEU A 261 -3.14 4.39 23.77
N LEU A 262 -3.00 3.81 22.58
CA LEU A 262 -1.71 3.36 22.06
C LEU A 262 -1.38 4.03 20.72
N PRO A 263 -0.10 4.33 20.44
CA PRO A 263 0.31 4.84 19.13
C PRO A 263 0.21 3.75 18.07
N ILE A 264 -0.14 4.14 16.84
CA ILE A 264 -0.11 3.24 15.68
C ILE A 264 1.33 3.09 15.21
N ILE A 265 1.91 1.92 15.45
CA ILE A 265 3.18 1.50 14.87
C ILE A 265 2.87 0.74 13.58
N LYS A 266 3.23 1.30 12.42
CA LYS A 266 2.97 0.65 11.12
C LYS A 266 3.84 -0.59 10.98
N GLU A 267 3.25 -1.77 11.10
CA GLU A 267 3.90 -3.02 10.69
C GLU A 267 3.65 -3.23 9.20
N GLU A 268 4.71 -3.14 8.37
CA GLU A 268 4.62 -3.52 6.97
C GLU A 268 4.51 -5.05 6.85
N ASN A 269 3.30 -5.55 6.58
CA ASN A 269 2.98 -6.99 6.44
C ASN A 269 3.70 -7.69 5.26
N THR A 270 4.43 -6.96 4.40
CA THR A 270 5.12 -7.52 3.24
C THR A 270 6.35 -8.35 3.62
N LEU A 271 6.85 -8.25 4.87
CA LEU A 271 8.09 -8.89 5.32
C LEU A 271 7.95 -9.83 6.53
N ASP A 272 6.72 -10.21 6.91
CA ASP A 272 6.43 -11.08 8.08
C ASP A 272 7.15 -12.44 8.06
N ARG A 273 7.66 -12.87 6.90
CA ARG A 273 8.34 -14.17 6.74
C ARG A 273 9.79 -14.19 7.24
N ILE A 274 10.36 -13.05 7.63
CA ILE A 274 11.74 -12.97 8.15
C ILE A 274 11.71 -12.24 9.51
N PRO A 275 11.62 -12.97 10.65
CA PRO A 275 11.48 -12.39 11.98
C PRO A 275 12.56 -11.36 12.34
N ALA A 276 13.76 -11.54 11.79
CA ALA A 276 14.87 -10.64 12.03
C ALA A 276 14.74 -9.26 11.36
N LEU A 277 14.08 -9.20 10.20
CA LEU A 277 13.75 -7.94 9.53
C LEU A 277 12.57 -7.23 10.21
N LYS A 278 11.65 -8.00 10.81
CA LYS A 278 10.54 -7.46 11.59
C LYS A 278 11.04 -6.53 12.70
N HIS A 279 11.93 -7.01 13.58
CA HIS A 279 12.47 -6.17 14.65
C HIS A 279 13.23 -4.94 14.15
N ALA A 280 13.97 -5.06 13.05
CA ALA A 280 14.71 -3.93 12.47
C ALA A 280 13.77 -2.83 11.97
N LEU A 281 12.67 -3.19 11.29
CA LEU A 281 11.67 -2.24 10.80
C LEU A 281 10.85 -1.64 11.96
N THR A 282 10.39 -2.47 12.89
CA THR A 282 9.68 -1.98 14.08
C THR A 282 10.56 -1.03 14.91
N ASN A 283 11.87 -1.28 14.98
CA ASN A 283 12.82 -0.35 15.62
C ASN A 283 12.87 1.04 14.97
N VAL A 284 12.70 1.13 13.64
CA VAL A 284 12.66 2.42 12.95
C VAL A 284 11.41 3.20 13.34
N GLU A 285 10.25 2.53 13.34
CA GLU A 285 8.98 3.17 13.72
C GLU A 285 8.93 3.52 15.22
N LEU A 286 9.44 2.66 16.11
CA LEU A 286 9.56 2.97 17.53
C LEU A 286 10.49 4.16 17.78
N ARG A 287 11.60 4.28 17.04
CA ARG A 287 12.49 5.46 17.13
C ARG A 287 11.82 6.74 16.64
N LYS A 288 11.06 6.67 15.54
CA LYS A 288 10.27 7.83 15.08
C LYS A 288 9.30 8.28 16.16
N PHE A 289 8.61 7.35 16.82
CA PHE A 289 7.74 7.66 17.94
C PHE A 289 8.50 8.25 19.14
N ILE A 290 9.67 7.70 19.49
CA ILE A 290 10.48 8.23 20.60
C ILE A 290 10.98 9.66 20.31
N GLN A 291 11.35 9.96 19.06
CA GLN A 291 11.88 11.26 18.64
C GLN A 291 10.77 12.31 18.44
N HIS A 292 9.64 11.90 17.89
CA HIS A 292 8.51 12.77 17.52
C HIS A 292 7.18 12.16 17.98
N PRO A 293 6.94 12.08 19.30
CA PRO A 293 5.73 11.48 19.87
C PRO A 293 4.45 12.25 19.55
N ASP A 294 4.56 13.56 19.30
CA ASP A 294 3.47 14.47 18.89
C ASP A 294 2.92 14.18 17.49
N SER A 295 3.76 13.63 16.61
CA SER A 295 3.42 13.27 15.23
C SER A 295 2.73 11.90 15.12
N ALA A 296 2.60 11.19 16.23
CA ALA A 296 2.01 9.85 16.25
C ALA A 296 0.48 9.90 16.26
N GLN A 297 -0.13 9.02 15.46
CA GLN A 297 -1.56 8.78 15.53
C GLN A 297 -1.84 7.78 16.65
N PHE A 298 -2.84 8.07 17.49
CA PHE A 298 -3.24 7.20 18.58
C PHE A 298 -4.58 6.50 18.32
N VAL A 299 -4.72 5.30 18.87
CA VAL A 299 -5.94 4.48 18.79
C VAL A 299 -6.35 3.99 20.16
N THR A 300 -7.66 3.98 20.41
CA THR A 300 -8.23 3.35 21.60
C THR A 300 -8.15 1.83 21.45
N VAL A 301 -7.62 1.15 22.45
CA VAL A 301 -7.41 -0.29 22.48
C VAL A 301 -8.06 -0.87 23.73
N LEU A 302 -8.82 -1.95 23.54
CA LEU A 302 -9.30 -2.79 24.62
C LEU A 302 -8.26 -3.88 24.90
N LEU A 303 -7.85 -4.00 26.16
CA LEU A 303 -6.89 -4.99 26.62
C LEU A 303 -7.61 -6.01 27.50
N ASP A 304 -7.57 -7.29 27.13
CA ASP A 304 -8.12 -8.34 27.99
C ASP A 304 -7.12 -8.81 29.06
N LYS A 305 -7.61 -9.61 30.03
CA LYS A 305 -6.77 -10.27 31.04
C LYS A 305 -5.64 -11.15 30.49
N HIS A 306 -5.76 -11.62 29.26
CA HIS A 306 -4.74 -12.41 28.55
C HIS A 306 -3.78 -11.53 27.74
N LYS A 307 -3.86 -10.20 27.89
CA LYS A 307 -3.09 -9.18 27.16
C LYS A 307 -3.33 -9.18 25.66
N LYS A 308 -4.46 -9.74 25.19
CA LYS A 308 -4.92 -9.60 23.82
C LYS A 308 -5.45 -8.19 23.63
N MET A 309 -4.91 -7.51 22.63
CA MET A 309 -5.28 -6.15 22.26
C MET A 309 -6.31 -6.18 21.14
N THR A 310 -7.40 -5.44 21.31
CA THR A 310 -8.35 -5.17 20.22
C THR A 310 -8.44 -3.67 19.97
N MET A 311 -8.07 -3.24 18.77
CA MET A 311 -8.17 -1.83 18.37
C MET A 311 -9.63 -1.48 18.07
N MET A 312 -10.11 -0.37 18.63
CA MET A 312 -11.40 0.21 18.29
C MET A 312 -11.28 0.93 16.95
N LYS A 313 -12.19 0.63 16.01
CA LYS A 313 -12.14 1.12 14.64
C LYS A 313 -13.48 1.73 14.22
N LYS A 314 -13.41 2.72 13.34
CA LYS A 314 -14.59 3.25 12.64
C LYS A 314 -15.15 2.17 11.72
N SER A 315 -16.47 2.05 11.65
CA SER A 315 -17.13 1.12 10.72
C SER A 315 -17.17 1.70 9.31
N MET A 316 -17.51 0.89 8.29
CA MET A 316 -17.75 1.37 6.91
C MET A 316 -18.80 2.49 6.85
N MET A 317 -19.77 2.51 7.77
CA MET A 317 -20.80 3.54 7.86
C MET A 317 -20.27 4.91 8.29
N ASN A 318 -19.02 4.97 8.79
CA ASN A 318 -18.40 6.19 9.30
C ASN A 318 -17.32 6.76 8.35
N TYR A 319 -17.05 6.16 7.18
CA TYR A 319 -15.92 6.53 6.31
C TYR A 319 -16.04 7.89 5.60
N GLY A 320 -17.22 8.52 5.61
CA GLY A 320 -17.45 9.86 5.04
C GLY A 320 -17.66 10.96 6.08
N ASP A 321 -17.62 10.63 7.37
CA ASP A 321 -17.97 11.58 8.44
C ASP A 321 -16.71 12.23 9.03
N SER A 322 -16.58 13.55 8.82
CA SER A 322 -15.45 14.37 9.27
C SER A 322 -15.60 14.87 10.70
N SER A 323 -16.52 14.33 11.51
CA SER A 323 -16.65 14.78 12.89
C SER A 323 -15.40 14.43 13.71
N ASN A 324 -14.88 15.43 14.42
CA ASN A 324 -13.68 15.28 15.26
C ASN A 324 -13.98 14.77 16.67
N THR A 325 -15.26 14.66 17.03
CA THR A 325 -15.74 14.13 18.31
C THR A 325 -16.51 12.85 18.08
N PHE A 326 -15.98 11.74 18.60
CA PHE A 326 -16.63 10.44 18.45
C PHE A 326 -16.30 9.49 19.61
N LEU A 327 -17.29 8.68 19.96
CA LEU A 327 -17.15 7.54 20.86
C LEU A 327 -17.02 6.27 20.04
N PHE A 328 -16.54 5.18 20.65
CA PHE A 328 -16.61 3.85 20.05
C PHE A 328 -17.62 3.00 20.79
N LEU A 329 -18.40 2.25 20.02
CA LEU A 329 -19.34 1.25 20.53
C LEU A 329 -18.97 -0.10 19.90
N ARG A 330 -18.77 -1.11 20.73
CA ARG A 330 -18.45 -2.47 20.30
C ARG A 330 -19.40 -3.48 20.93
N PHE A 331 -19.81 -4.44 20.13
CA PHE A 331 -20.59 -5.61 20.50
C PHE A 331 -19.76 -6.85 20.20
N TYR A 332 -19.57 -7.70 21.21
CA TYR A 332 -18.74 -8.89 21.08
C TYR A 332 -19.44 -10.09 21.72
N ASP A 333 -19.48 -11.21 21.02
CA ASP A 333 -19.97 -12.47 21.56
C ASP A 333 -19.00 -13.60 21.19
N PRO A 334 -18.17 -14.08 22.14
CA PRO A 334 -17.24 -15.17 21.88
C PRO A 334 -17.97 -16.50 21.62
N SER A 335 -19.23 -16.64 22.05
CA SER A 335 -20.02 -17.85 21.87
C SER A 335 -20.66 -17.95 20.49
N GLN A 336 -20.93 -16.80 19.85
CA GLN A 336 -21.45 -16.75 18.50
C GLN A 336 -20.32 -16.74 17.48
N LYS A 337 -20.18 -17.82 16.72
CA LYS A 337 -19.22 -17.89 15.63
C LYS A 337 -19.91 -17.62 14.29
N LEU A 338 -19.36 -16.69 13.51
CA LEU A 338 -19.86 -16.34 12.18
C LEU A 338 -19.15 -17.20 11.13
N ASN A 339 -19.91 -17.92 10.31
CA ASN A 339 -19.37 -18.62 9.15
C ASN A 339 -19.00 -17.58 8.07
N PRO A 340 -17.72 -17.44 7.69
CA PRO A 340 -17.30 -16.43 6.71
C PRO A 340 -17.76 -16.76 5.28
N ASP A 341 -18.18 -17.99 4.98
CA ASP A 341 -18.57 -18.39 3.63
C ASP A 341 -20.03 -18.87 3.53
N PRO A 342 -20.95 -18.04 3.01
CA PRO A 342 -22.34 -18.43 2.78
C PRO A 342 -22.51 -19.43 1.63
N TYR A 343 -21.46 -19.70 0.82
CA TYR A 343 -21.50 -20.58 -0.34
C TYR A 343 -20.96 -21.99 -0.07
N ILE A 344 -20.28 -22.23 1.06
CA ILE A 344 -19.86 -23.58 1.47
C ILE A 344 -21.00 -24.23 2.27
N LYS A 345 -22.06 -24.62 1.56
CA LYS A 345 -23.01 -25.62 2.08
C LYS A 345 -22.38 -27.00 1.87
N ASN A 346 -22.25 -27.80 2.93
CA ASN A 346 -21.90 -29.24 2.91
C ASN A 346 -20.41 -29.65 2.93
N LYS A 347 -19.48 -28.83 3.42
CA LYS A 347 -18.17 -29.35 3.87
C LYS A 347 -18.15 -29.47 5.40
N PRO A 348 -17.49 -30.49 5.98
CA PRO A 348 -17.21 -30.49 7.41
C PRO A 348 -16.28 -29.31 7.69
N VAL A 349 -16.83 -28.22 8.21
CA VAL A 349 -16.06 -27.03 8.54
C VAL A 349 -15.62 -27.16 9.98
N ASP A 350 -14.31 -27.10 10.22
CA ASP A 350 -13.77 -27.06 11.56
C ASP A 350 -14.19 -25.75 12.25
N SER A 351 -15.03 -25.88 13.28
CA SER A 351 -15.54 -24.75 14.07
C SER A 351 -14.45 -23.92 14.76
N SER A 352 -13.20 -24.41 14.80
CA SER A 352 -12.03 -23.68 15.28
C SER A 352 -11.64 -22.49 14.38
N THR A 353 -12.05 -22.52 13.10
CA THR A 353 -11.68 -21.51 12.09
C THR A 353 -12.65 -20.33 11.99
N PHE A 354 -13.81 -20.41 12.64
CA PHE A 354 -14.82 -19.37 12.58
C PHE A 354 -14.51 -18.21 13.54
N VAL A 355 -14.62 -16.99 13.01
CA VAL A 355 -14.43 -15.77 13.79
C VAL A 355 -15.62 -15.53 14.71
N PRO A 356 -15.40 -15.08 15.96
CA PRO A 356 -16.48 -14.71 16.85
C PRO A 356 -17.23 -13.49 16.31
N PHE A 357 -18.46 -13.29 16.76
CA PHE A 357 -19.23 -12.09 16.47
C PHE A 357 -18.53 -10.89 17.11
N ASP A 358 -18.12 -9.94 16.28
CA ASP A 358 -17.42 -8.73 16.68
C ASP A 358 -17.82 -7.58 15.76
N VAL A 359 -18.57 -6.64 16.30
CA VAL A 359 -19.02 -5.44 15.60
C VAL A 359 -18.53 -4.23 16.35
N THR A 360 -17.71 -3.42 15.70
CA THR A 360 -17.24 -2.13 16.24
C THR A 360 -17.68 -0.99 15.33
N THR A 361 -18.21 0.07 15.91
CA THR A 361 -18.62 1.29 15.20
C THR A 361 -18.16 2.55 15.94
N ALA A 362 -18.17 3.68 15.24
CA ALA A 362 -18.01 4.99 15.87
C ALA A 362 -19.37 5.69 16.01
N VAL A 363 -19.62 6.25 17.18
CA VAL A 363 -20.77 7.10 17.50
C VAL A 363 -20.31 8.55 17.31
N MET A 364 -20.65 9.12 16.16
CA MET A 364 -20.24 10.48 15.80
C MET A 364 -21.15 11.49 16.53
N ILE A 365 -20.56 12.43 17.27
CA ILE A 365 -21.33 13.46 17.98
C ILE A 365 -21.27 14.75 17.15
N LYS A 366 -22.38 15.09 16.50
CA LYS A 366 -22.48 16.30 15.66
C LYS A 366 -23.01 17.49 16.46
N LYS A 367 -22.60 18.70 16.07
CA LYS A 367 -23.09 19.94 16.68
C LYS A 367 -24.62 20.03 16.53
N GLY A 368 -25.32 20.18 17.65
CA GLY A 368 -26.79 20.26 17.69
C GLY A 368 -27.52 18.91 17.75
N GLN A 369 -26.81 17.78 17.66
CA GLN A 369 -27.38 16.45 17.81
C GLN A 369 -27.22 15.97 19.26
N SER A 370 -28.26 15.36 19.83
CA SER A 370 -28.15 14.78 21.16
C SER A 370 -27.29 13.50 21.15
N VAL A 371 -26.63 13.21 22.28
CA VAL A 371 -25.87 11.95 22.42
C VAL A 371 -26.77 10.71 22.27
N SER A 372 -28.00 10.78 22.79
CA SER A 372 -28.99 9.70 22.65
C SER A 372 -29.36 9.42 21.20
N GLU A 373 -29.54 10.46 20.39
CA GLU A 373 -29.84 10.33 18.96
C GLU A 373 -28.62 9.82 18.18
N SER A 374 -27.43 10.33 18.52
CA SER A 374 -26.17 9.87 17.92
C SER A 374 -25.94 8.37 18.15
N LEU A 375 -26.26 7.88 19.36
CA LEU A 375 -26.23 6.45 19.69
C LEU A 375 -27.20 5.65 18.83
N GLU A 376 -28.45 6.09 18.68
CA GLU A 376 -29.45 5.37 17.85
C GLU A 376 -29.03 5.25 16.39
N ASN A 377 -28.40 6.29 15.85
CA ASN A 377 -27.97 6.33 14.46
C ASN A 377 -26.63 5.60 14.22
N SER A 378 -25.93 5.18 15.27
CA SER A 378 -24.59 4.57 15.15
C SER A 378 -24.58 3.12 14.67
N VAL A 379 -25.66 2.37 14.94
CA VAL A 379 -25.81 0.95 14.59
C VAL A 379 -27.24 0.67 14.17
N VAL A 380 -27.40 0.00 13.03
CA VAL A 380 -28.70 -0.50 12.57
C VAL A 380 -29.24 -1.49 13.60
N SER A 381 -30.47 -1.29 14.05
CA SER A 381 -31.12 -2.14 15.05
C SER A 381 -30.43 -2.16 16.41
N LEU A 382 -29.95 -1.00 16.90
CA LEU A 382 -29.33 -0.86 18.22
C LEU A 382 -30.12 -1.58 19.33
N LYS A 383 -31.45 -1.39 19.39
CA LYS A 383 -32.30 -2.05 20.41
C LYS A 383 -32.15 -3.58 20.40
N MET A 384 -32.09 -4.19 19.22
CA MET A 384 -31.91 -5.64 19.08
C MET A 384 -30.52 -6.08 19.55
N MET A 385 -29.48 -5.31 19.23
CA MET A 385 -28.11 -5.58 19.70
C MET A 385 -28.00 -5.45 21.22
N LEU A 386 -28.58 -4.41 21.81
CA LEU A 386 -28.61 -4.23 23.26
C LEU A 386 -29.35 -5.37 23.96
N ALA A 387 -30.49 -5.80 23.41
CA ALA A 387 -31.26 -6.90 23.98
C ALA A 387 -30.50 -8.24 24.01
N GLN A 388 -29.49 -8.43 23.15
CA GLN A 388 -28.65 -9.64 23.21
C GLN A 388 -27.90 -9.77 24.54
N ALA A 389 -27.53 -8.67 25.19
CA ALA A 389 -26.88 -8.72 26.50
C ALA A 389 -27.76 -9.37 27.58
N ARG A 390 -29.09 -9.26 27.45
CA ARG A 390 -30.04 -9.96 28.34
C ARG A 390 -30.15 -11.45 27.98
N LEU A 391 -30.21 -11.75 26.69
CA LEU A 391 -30.46 -13.11 26.20
C LEU A 391 -29.22 -14.00 26.25
N ARG A 392 -28.02 -13.41 26.28
CA ARG A 392 -26.75 -14.11 26.15
C ARG A 392 -25.75 -13.62 27.20
N PRO A 393 -25.44 -14.43 28.23
CA PRO A 393 -24.51 -14.04 29.29
C PRO A 393 -23.07 -13.73 28.80
N ALA A 394 -22.66 -14.31 27.67
CA ALA A 394 -21.35 -14.08 27.06
C ALA A 394 -21.28 -12.79 26.21
N PHE A 395 -22.42 -12.15 25.92
CA PHE A 395 -22.48 -10.99 25.06
C PHE A 395 -21.99 -9.74 25.79
N ARG A 396 -20.96 -9.10 25.25
CA ARG A 396 -20.28 -7.95 25.82
C ARG A 396 -20.55 -6.69 25.03
N ILE A 397 -20.77 -5.59 25.74
CA ILE A 397 -21.01 -4.26 25.20
C ILE A 397 -19.94 -3.34 25.76
N TYR A 398 -19.21 -2.67 24.87
CA TYR A 398 -18.17 -1.72 25.25
C TYR A 398 -18.50 -0.35 24.66
N LEU A 399 -18.64 0.66 25.51
CA LEU A 399 -18.68 2.06 25.12
C LEU A 399 -17.39 2.72 25.60
N SER A 400 -16.57 3.25 24.69
CA SER A 400 -15.32 3.92 25.05
C SER A 400 -15.19 5.29 24.41
N GLY A 401 -14.57 6.23 25.12
CA GLY A 401 -14.25 7.57 24.64
C GLY A 401 -12.87 7.99 25.10
N ALA A 402 -12.22 8.88 24.37
CA ALA A 402 -10.90 9.40 24.73
C ALA A 402 -10.87 10.92 24.59
N GLN A 403 -10.20 11.62 25.50
CA GLN A 403 -10.01 13.06 25.39
C GLN A 403 -9.25 13.44 24.12
N TYR A 404 -8.31 12.59 23.67
CA TYR A 404 -7.65 12.69 22.36
C TYR A 404 -8.64 12.80 21.17
N ASN A 405 -9.84 12.22 21.30
CA ASN A 405 -10.92 12.30 20.30
C ASN A 405 -11.97 13.36 20.66
N ASN A 406 -11.57 14.41 21.40
CA ASN A 406 -12.42 15.49 21.89
C ASN A 406 -13.62 15.02 22.74
N VAL A 407 -13.49 13.88 23.44
CA VAL A 407 -14.52 13.40 24.37
C VAL A 407 -14.17 13.85 25.78
N SER A 408 -14.90 14.83 26.31
CA SER A 408 -14.79 15.22 27.72
C SER A 408 -15.45 14.20 28.64
N LYS A 409 -15.08 14.20 29.92
CA LYS A 409 -15.75 13.38 30.95
C LYS A 409 -17.26 13.61 30.96
N VAL A 410 -17.69 14.88 30.90
CA VAL A 410 -19.11 15.25 30.88
C VAL A 410 -19.83 14.62 29.69
N LEU A 411 -19.25 14.71 28.50
CA LEU A 411 -19.82 14.10 27.30
C LEU A 411 -19.88 12.57 27.41
N PHE A 412 -18.86 11.95 28.00
CA PHE A 412 -18.83 10.52 28.22
C PHE A 412 -19.91 10.08 29.22
N ASP A 413 -20.05 10.79 30.33
CA ASP A 413 -21.08 10.52 31.35
C ASP A 413 -22.49 10.68 30.77
N GLU A 414 -22.72 11.69 29.93
CA GLU A 414 -23.96 11.84 29.16
C GLU A 414 -24.23 10.64 28.25
N ALA A 415 -23.19 10.13 27.58
CA ALA A 415 -23.30 8.93 26.74
C ALA A 415 -23.61 7.67 27.55
N VAL A 416 -23.00 7.52 28.73
CA VAL A 416 -23.29 6.42 29.66
C VAL A 416 -24.74 6.47 30.12
N VAL A 417 -25.25 7.65 30.52
CA VAL A 417 -26.66 7.82 30.92
C VAL A 417 -27.60 7.48 29.76
N ALA A 418 -27.30 7.99 28.56
CA ALA A 418 -28.10 7.71 27.38
C ALA A 418 -28.11 6.21 27.02
N LEU A 419 -26.96 5.54 27.08
CA LEU A 419 -26.85 4.10 26.83
C LEU A 419 -27.57 3.29 27.92
N LYS A 420 -27.40 3.64 29.20
CA LYS A 420 -28.07 3.00 30.34
C LYS A 420 -29.58 3.05 30.20
N LYS A 421 -30.14 4.21 29.81
CA LYS A 421 -31.58 4.35 29.56
C LYS A 421 -32.07 3.39 28.47
N LYS A 422 -31.29 3.21 27.40
CA LYS A 422 -31.63 2.28 26.30
C LYS A 422 -31.49 0.82 26.73
N LEU A 423 -30.48 0.47 27.54
CA LEU A 423 -30.31 -0.87 28.11
C LEU A 423 -31.48 -1.25 29.02
N VAL A 424 -31.90 -0.34 29.91
CA VAL A 424 -33.06 -0.54 30.79
C VAL A 424 -34.35 -0.69 29.97
N ALA A 425 -34.52 0.07 28.89
CA ALA A 425 -35.68 -0.04 28.01
C ALA A 425 -35.78 -1.40 27.28
N VAL A 426 -34.71 -2.19 27.24
CA VAL A 426 -34.70 -3.57 26.72
C VAL A 426 -34.45 -4.60 27.83
N GLU A 427 -34.68 -4.22 29.09
CA GLU A 427 -34.63 -5.08 30.27
C GLU A 427 -33.25 -5.72 30.53
N VAL A 428 -32.16 -5.06 30.12
CA VAL A 428 -30.80 -5.51 30.46
C VAL A 428 -30.45 -5.06 31.88
N ASP A 429 -29.92 -5.98 32.68
CA ASP A 429 -29.37 -5.66 33.99
C ASP A 429 -28.09 -4.83 33.85
N THR A 430 -28.16 -3.57 34.29
CA THR A 430 -27.05 -2.61 34.19
C THR A 430 -26.13 -2.64 35.41
N SER A 431 -26.44 -3.45 36.44
CA SER A 431 -25.60 -3.58 37.65
C SER A 431 -24.25 -4.23 37.36
N GLN A 432 -24.18 -5.04 36.30
CA GLN A 432 -22.95 -5.72 35.86
C GLN A 432 -22.00 -4.80 35.09
N PHE A 433 -22.45 -3.59 34.72
CA PHE A 433 -21.63 -2.64 33.98
C PHE A 433 -20.72 -1.85 34.93
N SER A 434 -19.45 -1.77 34.56
CA SER A 434 -18.43 -1.00 35.27
C SER A 434 -17.98 0.19 34.43
N LEU A 435 -17.66 1.29 35.11
CA LEU A 435 -17.01 2.45 34.52
C LEU A 435 -15.53 2.41 34.90
N LYS A 436 -14.67 2.49 33.90
CA LYS A 436 -13.22 2.52 34.05
C LYS A 436 -12.67 3.79 33.40
N GLU A 437 -11.66 4.36 34.04
CA GLU A 437 -10.92 5.53 33.57
C GLU A 437 -9.43 5.20 33.63
N HIS A 438 -8.69 5.51 32.57
CA HIS A 438 -7.26 5.27 32.45
C HIS A 438 -6.54 6.51 31.91
N ASN A 439 -5.23 6.61 32.15
CA ASN A 439 -4.38 7.78 31.82
C ASN A 439 -4.74 9.07 32.59
N GLN A 440 -4.75 9.01 33.92
CA GLN A 440 -4.82 10.19 34.80
C GLN A 440 -3.44 10.77 35.14
#